data_AF-A0ABD3VCY7-F1
#
_entry.id   AF-A0ABD3VCY7-F1
#
_cell.length_a   1.000
_cell.length_b   1.000
_cell.length_c   1.000
_cell.angle_alpha   90.00
_cell.angle_beta   90.00
_cell.angle_gamma   90.00
#
_symmetry.space_group_name_H-M   'P 1'
#
loop_
_entity.id
_entity.type
_entity.pdbx_description
1 polymer ?
#
loop_
_entity_poly.entity_id
_entity_poly.type
_entity_poly.pdbx_seq_one_letter_code
_entity_poly.pdbx_strand_id
1 'polypeptide(L)'
;MLDSLVQTEKPLRETLLESEAEEYINCVDFETLKVLKTVLEPVELAVKKLSKEDATLLSADVTIKFMLPKLSDINHEIIRTLHDNYKATH
;
A
#
# COMPACT_ATOMS: atom_id res chain seq x y z
N MET A 1 -10.25 4.48 -1.89
CA MET A 1 -10.58 3.59 -3.03
C MET A 1 -10.15 2.16 -2.76
N LEU A 2 -8.89 1.89 -2.40
CA LEU A 2 -8.43 0.55 -2.02
C LEU A 2 -9.14 -0.04 -0.80
N ASP A 3 -9.46 0.78 0.21
CA ASP A 3 -10.27 0.34 1.36
C ASP A 3 -11.62 -0.23 0.95
N SER A 4 -12.31 0.47 0.04
CA SER A 4 -13.60 0.03 -0.49
C SER A 4 -13.47 -1.30 -1.20
N LEU A 5 -12.38 -1.53 -1.96
CA LEU A 5 -12.13 -2.79 -2.66
C LEU A 5 -11.79 -3.94 -1.70
N VAL A 6 -10.97 -3.70 -0.68
CA VAL A 6 -10.67 -4.73 0.35
C VAL A 6 -11.93 -5.07 1.15
N GLN A 7 -12.76 -4.09 1.49
CA GLN A 7 -14.03 -4.32 2.21
C GLN A 7 -15.05 -5.10 1.38
N THR A 8 -14.95 -5.08 0.05
CA THR A 8 -15.83 -5.88 -0.81
C THR A 8 -15.50 -7.38 -0.81
N GLU A 9 -14.36 -7.83 -0.29
CA GLU A 9 -13.99 -9.25 -0.28
C GLU A 9 -15.07 -10.12 0.37
N LYS A 10 -15.49 -9.76 1.58
CA LYS A 10 -16.46 -10.52 2.35
C LYS A 10 -17.85 -10.61 1.69
N PRO A 11 -18.51 -9.49 1.32
CA PRO A 11 -19.80 -9.56 0.66
C PRO A 11 -19.71 -10.21 -0.74
N LEU A 12 -18.59 -10.08 -1.45
CA LEU A 12 -18.38 -10.75 -2.73
C LEU A 12 -18.29 -12.27 -2.55
N ARG A 13 -17.54 -12.74 -1.54
CA ARG A 13 -17.49 -14.18 -1.17
C ARG A 13 -18.86 -14.72 -0.82
N GLU A 14 -19.60 -14.03 0.03
CA GLU A 14 -20.95 -14.43 0.44
C GLU A 14 -21.90 -14.55 -0.77
N THR A 15 -21.87 -13.57 -1.68
CA THR A 15 -22.70 -13.57 -2.90
C THR A 15 -22.30 -14.68 -3.89
N LEU A 16 -21.00 -14.94 -4.05
CA LEU A 16 -20.49 -15.98 -4.96
C LEU A 16 -20.73 -17.40 -4.41
N LEU A 17 -20.71 -17.58 -3.10
CA LEU A 17 -21.13 -18.80 -2.41
C LEU A 17 -22.62 -19.08 -2.65
N GLU A 18 -23.48 -18.08 -2.51
CA GLU A 18 -24.92 -18.20 -2.76
C GLU A 18 -25.29 -18.49 -4.22
N SER A 19 -24.41 -18.17 -5.17
CA SER A 19 -24.63 -18.33 -6.60
C SER A 19 -23.88 -19.51 -7.24
N GLU A 20 -23.27 -20.39 -6.43
CA GLU A 20 -22.44 -21.52 -6.89
C GLU A 20 -21.29 -21.11 -7.83
N ALA A 21 -20.86 -19.85 -7.73
CA ALA A 21 -19.88 -19.19 -8.59
C ALA A 21 -18.57 -18.89 -7.83
N GLU A 22 -18.26 -19.68 -6.79
CA GLU A 22 -17.12 -19.41 -5.91
C GLU A 22 -15.78 -19.48 -6.65
N GLU A 23 -15.69 -20.19 -7.78
CA GLU A 23 -14.48 -20.24 -8.62
C GLU A 23 -13.98 -18.85 -9.06
N TYR A 24 -14.89 -17.89 -9.25
CA TYR A 24 -14.54 -16.53 -9.68
C TYR A 24 -13.87 -15.71 -8.57
N ILE A 25 -14.00 -16.09 -7.30
CA ILE A 25 -13.29 -15.42 -6.20
C ILE A 25 -11.78 -15.57 -6.35
N ASN A 26 -11.34 -16.71 -6.89
CA ASN A 26 -9.92 -17.01 -7.08
C ASN A 26 -9.30 -16.18 -8.20
N CYS A 27 -10.12 -15.50 -9.03
CA CYS A 27 -9.65 -14.57 -10.03
C CYS A 27 -9.26 -13.20 -9.43
N VAL A 28 -9.59 -12.95 -8.16
CA VAL A 28 -9.27 -11.70 -7.48
C VAL A 28 -8.22 -11.96 -6.39
N ASP A 29 -7.03 -11.40 -6.58
CA ASP A 29 -5.96 -11.47 -5.59
C ASP A 29 -6.14 -10.40 -4.50
N PHE A 30 -7.00 -10.71 -3.53
CA PHE A 30 -7.25 -9.85 -2.38
C PHE A 30 -6.03 -9.71 -1.45
N GLU A 31 -5.12 -10.68 -1.43
CA GLU A 31 -3.90 -10.60 -0.63
C GLU A 31 -2.95 -9.54 -1.18
N THR A 32 -2.75 -9.52 -2.51
CA THR A 32 -2.01 -8.43 -3.17
C THR A 32 -2.67 -7.06 -2.93
N LEU A 33 -4.01 -6.97 -2.93
CA LEU A 33 -4.70 -5.72 -2.62
C LEU A 33 -4.47 -5.25 -1.17
N LYS A 34 -4.46 -6.17 -0.21
CA LYS A 34 -4.14 -5.87 1.20
C LYS A 34 -2.70 -5.39 1.34
N VAL A 35 -1.75 -6.07 0.72
CA VAL A 35 -0.34 -5.66 0.71
C VAL A 35 -0.19 -4.27 0.08
N LEU A 36 -0.80 -4.03 -1.07
CA LEU A 36 -0.75 -2.74 -1.75
C LEU A 36 -1.30 -1.61 -0.88
N LYS A 37 -2.37 -1.87 -0.12
CA LYS A 37 -2.90 -0.92 0.87
C LYS A 37 -1.85 -0.60 1.94
N THR A 38 -1.23 -1.62 2.53
CA THR A 38 -0.19 -1.45 3.57
C THR A 38 1.02 -0.65 3.04
N VAL A 39 1.39 -0.84 1.77
CA VAL A 39 2.46 -0.06 1.11
C VAL A 39 2.05 1.39 0.88
N LEU A 40 0.83 1.63 0.43
CA LEU A 40 0.38 2.97 0.04
C LEU A 40 0.09 3.88 1.24
N GLU A 41 -0.27 3.34 2.40
CA GLU A 41 -0.58 4.12 3.59
C GLU A 41 0.57 5.03 4.07
N PRO A 42 1.82 4.56 4.26
CA PRO A 42 2.94 5.44 4.59
C PRO A 42 3.31 6.40 3.44
N VAL A 43 3.11 6.00 2.18
CA VAL A 43 3.36 6.87 1.00
C VAL A 43 2.37 8.01 0.94
N GLU A 44 1.07 7.74 1.13
CA GLU A 44 0.03 8.75 1.13
C GLU A 44 0.25 9.76 2.27
N LEU A 45 0.65 9.29 3.44
CA LEU A 45 1.00 10.16 4.57
C LEU A 45 2.21 11.05 4.25
N ALA A 46 3.22 10.51 3.56
CA ALA A 46 4.38 11.28 3.14
C ALA A 46 4.00 12.35 2.12
N VAL A 47 3.23 11.99 1.09
CA VAL A 47 2.71 12.93 0.09
C VAL A 47 1.90 14.04 0.75
N LYS A 48 0.95 13.70 1.65
CA LYS A 48 0.15 14.70 2.37
C LYS A 48 0.99 15.68 3.19
N LYS A 49 2.10 15.23 3.79
CA LYS A 49 3.02 16.10 4.53
C LYS A 49 3.85 17.00 3.61
N LEU A 50 4.34 16.44 2.51
CA LEU A 50 5.16 17.15 1.53
C LEU A 50 4.37 18.14 0.67
N SER A 51 3.08 17.90 0.48
CA SER A 51 2.19 18.78 -0.29
C SER A 51 1.67 19.98 0.51
N LYS A 52 2.04 20.14 1.78
CA LYS A 52 1.63 21.32 2.56
C LYS A 52 2.42 22.56 2.13
N GLU A 53 1.79 23.72 2.23
CA GLU A 53 2.42 25.01 1.90
C GLU A 53 3.62 25.34 2.80
N ASP A 54 3.65 24.80 4.02
CA ASP A 54 4.75 24.95 4.99
C ASP A 54 5.82 23.86 4.89
N ALA A 55 5.75 22.99 3.88
CA ALA A 55 6.76 21.95 3.67
C ALA A 55 8.12 22.57 3.34
N THR A 56 9.10 22.28 4.19
CA THR A 56 10.52 22.65 4.02
C THR A 56 11.35 21.43 3.63
N LEU A 57 12.55 21.66 3.09
CA LEU A 57 13.55 20.60 2.85
C LEU A 57 13.81 19.76 4.12
N LEU A 58 13.83 20.39 5.30
CA LEU A 58 14.00 19.69 6.58
C LEU A 58 12.80 18.77 6.86
N SER A 59 11.58 19.26 6.67
CA SER A 59 10.37 18.44 6.85
C SER A 59 10.27 17.31 5.83
N ALA A 60 10.86 17.49 4.64
CA ALA A 60 10.93 16.46 3.62
C ALA A 60 11.89 15.33 4.01
N ASP A 61 13.09 15.67 4.47
CA ASP A 61 14.06 14.70 4.99
C ASP A 61 13.48 13.87 6.15
N VAL A 62 12.84 14.53 7.13
CA VAL A 62 12.17 13.84 8.25
C VAL A 62 11.04 12.93 7.76
N THR A 63 10.25 13.39 6.78
CA THR A 63 9.13 12.61 6.25
C THR A 63 9.60 11.38 5.49
N ILE A 64 10.65 11.50 4.67
CA ILE A 64 11.24 10.37 3.93
C ILE A 64 11.88 9.38 4.90
N LYS A 65 12.65 9.86 5.90
CA LYS A 65 13.26 9.01 6.95
C LYS A 65 12.23 8.27 7.80
N PHE A 66 11.01 8.82 7.95
CA PHE A 66 9.91 8.13 8.62
C PHE A 66 9.22 7.10 7.72
N MET A 67 9.06 7.40 6.43
CA MET A 67 8.34 6.55 5.47
C MET A 67 9.14 5.28 5.11
N LEU A 68 10.44 5.42 4.84
CA LEU A 68 11.26 4.32 4.32
C LEU A 68 11.36 3.11 5.26
N PRO A 69 11.58 3.24 6.58
CA PRO A 69 11.59 2.09 7.47
C PRO A 69 10.25 1.34 7.49
N LYS A 70 9.13 2.07 7.46
CA LYS A 70 7.79 1.48 7.42
C LYS A 70 7.53 0.73 6.13
N LEU A 71 8.11 1.19 5.03
CA LEU A 71 8.09 0.47 3.77
C LEU A 71 8.95 -0.79 3.89
N SER A 72 10.20 -0.69 4.38
CA SER A 72 11.14 -1.81 4.51
C SER A 72 10.65 -2.97 5.39
N ASP A 73 9.78 -2.71 6.37
CA ASP A 73 9.18 -3.76 7.21
C ASP A 73 8.16 -4.62 6.44
N ILE A 74 7.68 -4.15 5.29
CA ILE A 74 6.79 -4.91 4.40
C ILE A 74 7.67 -5.81 3.53
N ASN A 75 7.76 -7.10 3.91
CA ASN A 75 8.57 -8.10 3.22
C ASN A 75 7.96 -8.52 1.85
N HIS A 76 7.89 -7.56 0.92
CA HIS A 76 7.30 -7.71 -0.41
C HIS A 76 8.28 -7.25 -1.50
N GLU A 77 8.25 -7.89 -2.65
CA GLU A 77 9.24 -7.69 -3.72
C GLU A 77 9.28 -6.24 -4.24
N ILE A 78 8.12 -5.61 -4.40
CA ILE A 78 8.00 -4.19 -4.78
C ILE A 78 8.75 -3.24 -3.83
N ILE A 79 8.78 -3.57 -2.53
CA ILE A 79 9.41 -2.75 -1.50
C ILE A 79 10.92 -2.90 -1.54
N ARG A 80 11.42 -4.13 -1.77
CA ARG A 80 12.86 -4.38 -1.93
C ARG A 80 13.44 -3.54 -3.05
N THR A 81 12.77 -3.51 -4.21
CA THR A 81 13.19 -2.70 -5.36
C THR A 81 13.23 -1.21 -5.03
N LEU A 82 12.25 -0.69 -4.30
CA LEU A 82 12.21 0.70 -3.86
C LEU A 82 13.36 1.03 -2.89
N HIS A 83 13.63 0.14 -1.95
CA HIS A 83 14.68 0.31 -0.95
C HIS A 83 16.09 0.24 -1.57
N ASP A 84 16.31 -0.66 -2.53
CA ASP A 84 17.58 -0.79 -3.24
C ASP A 84 17.87 0.45 -4.11
N ASN A 85 16.85 1.02 -4.76
CA ASN A 85 16.98 2.28 -5.49
C ASN A 85 17.34 3.46 -4.56
N TYR A 86 16.77 3.52 -3.36
CA TYR A 86 17.10 4.57 -2.39
C TYR A 86 18.56 4.48 -1.92
N LYS A 87 19.05 3.27 -1.62
CA LYS A 87 20.46 3.02 -1.26
C LYS A 87 21.45 3.34 -2.38
N ALA A 88 21.01 3.26 -3.64
CA ALA A 88 21.90 3.55 -4.78
C ALA A 88 22.08 5.06 -5.01
N THR A 89 21.21 5.91 -4.46
CA THR A 89 21.20 7.36 -4.69
C THR A 89 21.67 8.20 -3.48
N HIS A 90 21.98 7.57 -2.35
CA HIS A 90 22.50 8.20 -1.12
C HIS A 90 23.65 7.38 -0.55
#